data_AF-A0A3C1YPU4-F1
#
_entry.id   AF-A0A3C1YPU4-F1
#
_cell.length_a   1.000
_cell.length_b   1.000
_cell.length_c   1.000
_cell.angle_alpha   90.00
_cell.angle_beta   90.00
_cell.angle_gamma   90.00
#
_symmetry.space_group_name_H-M   'P 1'
#
loop_
_entity.id
_entity.type
_entity.pdbx_description
1 polymer ?
#
loop_
_entity_poly.entity_id
_entity_poly.type
_entity_poly.pdbx_seq_one_letter_code
_entity_poly.pdbx_strand_id
1 'polypeptide(L)'
;MPGLFKQCPLCKKEWSSEDEFLQDRSLLINGYQFAGRGTTPPFPDGYLLFTHGVEGCGTTLAVYAKAFKEVKRNKNIQHLLAPI
;
A
#
# COMPACT_ATOMS: atom_id res chain seq x y z
N MET A 1 -4.89 -7.43 20.77
CA MET A 1 -4.50 -6.00 20.82
C MET A 1 -4.56 -5.48 19.40
N PRO A 2 -5.24 -4.36 19.09
CA PRO A 2 -5.21 -3.86 17.72
C PRO A 2 -3.77 -3.40 17.44
N GLY A 3 -3.08 -4.10 16.56
CA GLY A 3 -1.69 -3.81 16.19
C GLY A 3 -1.62 -2.67 15.18
N LEU A 4 -0.57 -1.87 15.26
CA LEU A 4 -0.28 -0.82 14.28
C LEU A 4 -0.01 -1.44 12.90
N PHE A 5 -0.71 -0.98 11.86
CA PHE A 5 -0.49 -1.44 10.48
C PHE A 5 0.70 -0.71 9.83
N LYS A 6 0.70 0.62 9.89
CA LYS A 6 1.75 1.45 9.29
C LYS A 6 1.91 2.76 10.05
N GLN A 7 3.12 3.32 10.03
CA GLN A 7 3.39 4.67 10.52
C GLN A 7 4.21 5.43 9.48
N CYS A 8 3.87 6.70 9.27
CA CYS A 8 4.66 7.60 8.45
C CYS A 8 5.94 7.98 9.21
N PRO A 9 7.14 7.69 8.68
CA PRO A 9 8.37 7.93 9.44
C PRO A 9 8.66 9.43 9.59
N LEU A 10 8.10 10.29 8.73
CA LEU A 10 8.29 11.74 8.73
C LEU A 10 7.33 12.45 9.70
N CYS A 11 6.02 12.38 9.46
CA CYS A 11 5.02 13.11 10.27
C CYS A 11 4.44 12.31 11.44
N LYS A 12 4.87 11.05 11.61
CA LYS A 12 4.40 10.12 12.66
C LYS A 12 2.93 9.78 12.64
N LYS A 13 2.19 10.11 11.56
CA LYS A 13 0.83 9.61 11.36
C LYS A 13 0.81 8.09 11.39
N GLU A 14 -0.14 7.53 12.12
CA GLU A 14 -0.33 6.10 12.30
C GLU A 14 -1.60 5.67 11.59
N TRP A 15 -1.56 4.46 11.02
CA TRP A 15 -2.72 3.76 10.51
C TRP A 15 -2.81 2.43 11.25
N SER A 16 -3.94 2.20 11.90
CA SER A 16 -4.19 1.02 12.74
C SER A 16 -4.65 -0.18 11.91
N SER A 17 -5.14 0.05 10.69
CA SER A 17 -5.59 -1.01 9.79
C SER A 17 -5.30 -0.68 8.32
N GLU A 18 -5.38 -1.70 7.47
CA GLU A 18 -5.33 -1.54 6.02
C GLU A 18 -6.47 -0.67 5.49
N ASP A 19 -7.67 -0.81 6.03
CA ASP A 19 -8.84 -0.01 5.65
C ASP A 19 -8.64 1.47 5.96
N GLU A 20 -8.09 1.79 7.15
CA GLU A 20 -7.78 3.17 7.51
C GLU A 20 -6.72 3.76 6.57
N PHE A 21 -5.70 2.96 6.23
CA PHE A 21 -4.67 3.35 5.27
C PHE A 21 -5.25 3.60 3.87
N LEU A 22 -6.15 2.75 3.38
CA LEU A 22 -6.75 2.90 2.04
C LEU A 22 -7.81 4.01 1.96
N GLN A 23 -8.45 4.38 3.07
CA GLN A 23 -9.42 5.47 3.12
C GLN A 23 -8.77 6.85 3.26
N ASP A 24 -7.48 6.90 3.57
CA ASP A 24 -6.75 8.15 3.72
C ASP A 24 -6.49 8.84 2.37
N ARG A 25 -7.25 9.90 2.10
CA ARG A 25 -7.16 10.68 0.86
C ARG A 25 -5.85 11.45 0.69
N SER A 26 -5.04 11.57 1.74
CA SER A 26 -3.72 12.18 1.66
C SER A 26 -2.65 11.21 1.15
N LEU A 27 -2.97 9.92 1.00
CA LEU A 27 -2.09 8.93 0.37
C LEU A 27 -2.39 8.83 -1.13
N LEU A 28 -1.35 9.01 -1.94
CA LEU A 28 -1.41 8.86 -3.39
C LEU A 28 -0.56 7.67 -3.82
N ILE A 29 -1.15 6.73 -4.56
CA ILE A 29 -0.38 5.64 -5.19
C ILE A 29 0.51 6.26 -6.27
N ASN A 30 1.82 6.08 -6.14
CA ASN A 30 2.79 6.62 -7.09
C ASN A 30 3.63 5.54 -7.79
N GLY A 31 3.42 4.27 -7.46
CA GLY A 31 4.05 3.19 -8.21
C GLY A 31 3.93 1.82 -7.56
N TYR A 32 4.60 0.86 -8.20
CA TYR A 32 4.78 -0.50 -7.73
C TYR A 32 6.26 -0.86 -7.86
N GLN A 33 6.85 -1.38 -6.80
CA GLN A 33 8.20 -1.91 -6.80
C GLN A 33 8.14 -3.43 -6.71
N PHE A 34 8.54 -4.11 -7.77
CA PHE A 34 8.70 -5.56 -7.76
C PHE A 34 9.78 -5.96 -6.73
N ALA A 35 9.48 -6.92 -5.86
CA ALA A 35 10.37 -7.35 -4.78
C ALA A 35 11.01 -8.73 -5.03
N GLY A 36 10.81 -9.34 -6.20
CA GLY A 36 11.22 -10.72 -6.45
C GLY A 36 12.70 -10.93 -6.80
N ARG A 37 13.33 -11.89 -6.10
CA ARG A 37 14.25 -12.89 -6.68
C ARG A 37 13.58 -14.27 -6.58
N GLY A 38 12.48 -14.50 -7.30
CA GLY A 38 11.75 -15.77 -7.21
C GLY A 38 10.90 -15.99 -8.44
N THR A 39 11.15 -17.10 -9.14
CA THR A 39 10.56 -17.48 -10.43
C THR A 39 9.20 -18.18 -10.31
N THR A 40 8.50 -18.06 -9.17
CA THR A 40 7.33 -18.90 -8.89
C THR A 40 6.03 -18.10 -9.02
N PRO A 41 5.28 -18.26 -10.13
CA PRO A 41 3.87 -17.84 -10.20
C PRO A 41 3.04 -18.52 -9.10
N PRO A 42 1.90 -17.94 -8.64
CA PRO A 42 1.05 -16.97 -9.36
C PRO A 42 0.96 -15.56 -8.72
N PHE A 43 1.85 -15.19 -7.81
CA PHE A 43 1.68 -13.96 -7.04
C PHE A 43 2.79 -12.94 -7.31
N PRO A 44 2.46 -11.72 -7.78
CA PRO A 44 3.46 -10.67 -7.90
C PRO A 44 3.89 -10.25 -6.50
N ASP A 45 5.07 -10.70 -6.08
CA ASP A 45 5.73 -10.24 -4.86
C ASP A 45 6.31 -8.86 -5.11
N GLY A 46 5.79 -7.87 -4.39
CA GLY A 46 6.22 -6.49 -4.52
C GLY A 46 5.56 -5.55 -3.53
N TYR A 47 5.91 -4.29 -3.64
CA TYR A 47 5.43 -3.21 -2.81
C TYR A 47 4.62 -2.23 -3.65
N LEU A 48 3.44 -1.87 -3.16
CA LEU A 48 2.77 -0.65 -3.59
C LEU A 48 3.43 0.53 -2.88
N LEU A 49 3.69 1.57 -3.65
CA LEU A 49 4.29 2.80 -3.17
C LEU A 49 3.19 3.86 -3.03
N PHE A 50 3.14 4.48 -1.86
CA PHE A 50 2.18 5.53 -1.53
C PHE A 50 2.92 6.78 -1.06
N THR A 51 2.70 7.92 -1.69
CA THR A 51 3.18 9.22 -1.19
C THR A 51 2.17 9.79 -0.21
N HIS A 52 2.61 10.15 0.99
CA HIS A 52 1.80 10.87 1.97
C HIS A 52 1.92 12.37 1.73
N GLY A 53 0.98 12.93 0.96
CA GLY A 53 0.98 14.31 0.46
C GLY A 53 0.18 15.28 1.33
N VAL A 54 0.49 15.34 2.62
CA VAL A 54 -0.02 16.38 3.53
C VAL A 54 0.96 17.54 3.55
N GLU A 55 0.51 18.76 3.83
CA GLU A 55 1.43 19.89 3.99
C GLU A 55 2.51 19.58 5.06
N GLY A 56 3.79 19.76 4.70
CA GLY A 56 4.91 19.38 5.56
C GLY A 56 5.29 17.89 5.53
N CYS A 57 4.60 17.05 4.77
CA CYS A 57 4.93 15.64 4.55
C CYS A 57 4.97 15.28 3.06
N GLY A 58 5.97 14.50 2.65
CA GLY A 58 6.11 14.03 1.27
C GLY A 58 6.74 12.64 1.17
N THR A 59 6.71 11.88 2.27
CA THR A 59 7.37 10.58 2.32
C THR A 59 6.62 9.53 1.53
N THR A 60 7.38 8.70 0.82
CA THR A 60 6.89 7.47 0.19
C THR A 60 6.89 6.31 1.20
N LEU A 61 5.75 5.64 1.30
CA LEU A 61 5.52 4.45 2.11
C LEU A 61 5.40 3.24 1.19
N ALA A 62 6.28 2.27 1.38
CA ALA A 62 6.20 0.99 0.70
C ALA A 62 5.35 0.01 1.52
N VAL A 63 4.29 -0.53 0.94
CA VAL A 63 3.42 -1.53 1.57
C VAL A 63 3.38 -2.77 0.70
N TYR A 64 3.54 -3.95 1.30
CA TYR A 64 3.48 -5.20 0.55
C TYR A 64 2.15 -5.31 -0.20
N ALA A 65 2.19 -5.54 -1.51
CA ALA A 65 1.00 -5.68 -2.33
C ALA A 65 0.11 -6.85 -1.88
N LYS A 66 0.70 -7.87 -1.22
CA LYS A 66 -0.05 -8.98 -0.63
C LYS A 66 -0.92 -8.60 0.59
N ALA A 67 -0.62 -7.49 1.26
CA ALA A 67 -1.46 -6.97 2.36
C ALA A 67 -2.90 -6.76 1.84
N PHE A 68 -3.02 -6.10 0.68
CA PHE A 68 -4.33 -5.74 0.13
C PHE A 68 -4.99 -6.83 -0.74
N LYS A 69 -4.48 -8.06 -0.79
CA LYS A 69 -5.07 -9.12 -1.64
C LYS A 69 -6.43 -9.61 -1.13
N GLU A 70 -6.74 -9.44 0.16
CA GLU A 70 -8.05 -9.76 0.74
C GLU A 70 -9.08 -8.62 0.56
N VAL A 71 -8.63 -7.40 0.22
CA VAL A 71 -9.48 -6.23 -0.09
C VAL A 71 -10.15 -6.34 -1.48
N LYS A 72 -9.98 -7.46 -2.20
CA LYS A 72 -10.60 -7.74 -3.51
C LYS A 72 -12.14 -7.89 -3.51
N ARG A 73 -12.82 -7.68 -2.38
CA ARG A 73 -14.29 -7.50 -2.34
C ARG A 73 -14.74 -6.03 -2.40
N ASN A 74 -13.82 -5.07 -2.46
CA ASN A 74 -14.17 -3.65 -2.63
C ASN A 74 -13.76 -3.15 -4.03
N LYS A 75 -14.75 -2.70 -4.81
CA LYS A 75 -14.71 -2.57 -6.28
C LYS A 75 -13.76 -1.49 -6.86
N ASN A 76 -12.96 -0.79 -6.05
CA ASN A 76 -12.19 0.38 -6.50
C ASN A 76 -10.73 0.11 -6.96
N ILE A 77 -10.23 -1.13 -6.89
CA ILE A 77 -8.80 -1.42 -7.18
C ILE A 77 -8.63 -2.37 -8.39
N GLN A 78 -9.70 -2.62 -9.16
CA GLN A 78 -9.67 -3.62 -10.25
C GLN A 78 -8.69 -3.28 -11.39
N HIS A 79 -8.35 -2.00 -11.58
CA HIS A 79 -7.45 -1.58 -12.65
C HIS A 79 -5.95 -1.75 -12.34
N LEU A 80 -5.56 -2.04 -11.10
CA LEU A 80 -4.14 -2.12 -10.69
C LEU A 80 -3.58 -3.56 -10.65
N LEU A 81 -4.41 -4.58 -10.93
CA LEU A 81 -4.04 -6.00 -10.81
C LEU A 81 -4.34 -6.82 -12.07
N ALA A 82 -4.61 -6.17 -13.21
CA ALA A 82 -4.69 -6.88 -14.48
C ALA A 82 -3.27 -7.30 -14.91
N PRO A 83 -3.03 -8.58 -15.23
CA PRO A 83 -1.80 -8.96 -15.92
C PRO A 83 -1.80 -8.32 -17.31
N ILE A 84 -0.65 -7.74 -17.68
CA ILE A 84 -0.35 -7.35 -19.07
C ILE A 84 -0.22 -8.64 -19.90
#